data_AF-A0A0R2X0V8-F1
#
_entry.id   AF-A0A0R2X0V8-F1
#
_cell.length_a   1.000
_cell.length_b   1.000
_cell.length_c   1.000
_cell.angle_alpha   90.00
_cell.angle_beta   90.00
_cell.angle_gamma   90.00
#
_symmetry.space_group_name_H-M   'P 1'
#
loop_
_entity.id
_entity.type
_entity.pdbx_description
1 polymer ?
#
loop_
_entity_poly.entity_id
_entity_poly.type
_entity_poly.pdbx_seq_one_letter_code
_entity_poly.pdbx_strand_id
1 'polypeptide(L)'
;MYKMKKYFFLFLTIAAFISFNGTDLFSQKSTPKKDVSSFFIDSTLAKKHLYILASDEMEGRKTGTPGIEKAAKYIENEFKNIGLTTFEGLNSYRQTFTFTNRRIKEEITSANIIGVLEGKSKKDEFVIISAHYDHLGIIKKEGQLDSIYNGANDDASGVTAVLVLADYFKTKNNNERTLIFVAFTGEEMGLIGSTHFGKGIDASKFIAGINLEMIGKTPSFGPNTAWLTGFERSDFGEIIQKNLVGTGYQLFPDPYNNFNLFFRSDNASLARLGVPSHTFSTTPIDVDKEYHQASDEATTLNMTVITQTIQAVAKGTESIIKGIDTPTRVVIEEKK
;
A
#
# COMPACT_ATOMS: atom_id res chain seq x y z
N MET A 1 -67.07 61.55 -71.20
CA MET A 1 -67.04 60.10 -70.92
C MET A 1 -65.60 59.61 -71.03
N TYR A 2 -64.80 59.75 -69.96
CA TYR A 2 -63.47 59.14 -69.83
C TYR A 2 -63.20 58.98 -68.32
N LYS A 3 -62.80 57.77 -67.92
CA LYS A 3 -62.82 57.23 -66.55
C LYS A 3 -61.74 57.86 -65.64
N MET A 4 -62.16 58.34 -64.48
CA MET A 4 -61.29 58.72 -63.35
C MET A 4 -60.95 57.50 -62.48
N LYS A 5 -59.65 57.25 -62.30
CA LYS A 5 -59.12 56.31 -61.30
C LYS A 5 -58.98 57.03 -59.96
N LYS A 6 -59.59 56.49 -58.90
CA LYS A 6 -59.36 56.90 -57.51
C LYS A 6 -58.21 56.07 -56.94
N TYR A 7 -57.22 56.75 -56.39
CA TYR A 7 -56.19 56.17 -55.53
C TYR A 7 -56.69 56.19 -54.09
N PHE A 8 -56.48 55.10 -53.35
CA PHE A 8 -56.45 55.15 -51.90
C PHE A 8 -55.36 54.20 -51.39
N PHE A 9 -54.48 54.75 -50.55
CA PHE A 9 -53.38 54.09 -49.87
C PHE A 9 -53.91 53.05 -48.88
N LEU A 10 -53.28 51.88 -48.83
CA LEU A 10 -53.43 50.92 -47.73
C LEU A 10 -52.05 50.53 -47.22
N PHE A 11 -51.84 50.73 -45.92
CA PHE A 11 -50.61 50.44 -45.19
C PHE A 11 -50.80 49.14 -44.39
N LEU A 12 -49.70 48.37 -44.34
CA LEU A 12 -49.28 47.44 -43.29
C LEU A 12 -50.08 46.15 -43.04
N THR A 13 -49.42 45.00 -43.26
CA THR A 13 -48.85 44.14 -42.19
C THR A 13 -48.01 43.03 -42.84
N ILE A 14 -46.73 42.94 -42.51
CA ILE A 14 -45.84 41.83 -42.90
C ILE A 14 -45.71 40.90 -41.69
N ALA A 15 -46.14 39.65 -41.85
CA ALA A 15 -45.80 38.55 -40.96
C ALA A 15 -44.59 37.81 -41.55
N ALA A 16 -43.49 37.74 -40.80
CA ALA A 16 -42.33 36.93 -41.14
C ALA A 16 -42.32 35.67 -40.26
N PHE A 17 -42.49 34.52 -40.90
CA PHE A 17 -42.21 33.21 -40.34
C PHE A 17 -40.68 33.00 -40.30
N ILE A 18 -40.11 32.76 -39.12
CA ILE A 18 -38.73 32.29 -38.96
C ILE A 18 -38.80 30.82 -38.55
N SER A 19 -38.28 29.96 -39.41
CA SER A 19 -38.06 28.53 -39.18
C SER A 19 -36.84 28.32 -38.29
N PHE A 20 -37.03 27.60 -37.17
CA PHE A 20 -36.02 27.30 -36.18
C PHE A 20 -35.39 25.93 -36.50
N ASN A 21 -34.19 25.91 -37.09
CA ASN A 21 -33.33 24.72 -37.15
C ASN A 21 -32.37 24.79 -35.95
N GLY A 22 -32.79 24.21 -34.83
CA GLY A 22 -31.93 24.04 -33.65
C GLY A 22 -31.15 22.73 -33.75
N THR A 23 -29.87 22.80 -34.09
CA THR A 23 -28.91 21.74 -33.80
C THR A 23 -28.41 21.92 -32.38
N ASP A 24 -28.81 21.03 -31.48
CA ASP A 24 -28.29 20.97 -30.11
C ASP A 24 -26.79 20.61 -30.13
N LEU A 25 -25.96 21.64 -30.09
CA LEU A 25 -24.56 21.54 -29.69
C LEU A 25 -24.54 21.23 -28.18
N PHE A 26 -24.48 19.95 -27.84
CA PHE A 26 -24.08 19.51 -26.52
C PHE A 26 -22.67 20.04 -26.25
N SER A 27 -22.61 21.18 -25.54
CA SER A 27 -21.40 21.64 -24.87
C SER A 27 -21.02 20.57 -23.86
N GLN A 28 -20.01 19.78 -24.21
CA GLN A 28 -19.32 18.89 -23.30
C GLN A 28 -18.70 19.80 -22.23
N LYS A 29 -19.41 19.98 -21.10
CA LYS A 29 -18.81 20.52 -19.87
C LYS A 29 -17.65 19.60 -19.54
N SER A 30 -16.44 20.03 -19.91
CA SER A 30 -15.22 19.42 -19.43
C SER A 30 -15.30 19.46 -17.92
N THR A 31 -15.31 18.27 -17.31
CA THR A 31 -15.08 18.14 -15.88
C THR A 31 -13.78 18.87 -15.57
N PRO A 32 -13.74 19.75 -14.56
CA PRO A 32 -12.49 20.39 -14.18
C PRO A 32 -11.52 19.27 -13.80
N LYS A 33 -10.42 19.16 -14.55
CA LYS A 33 -9.26 18.37 -14.13
C LYS A 33 -8.95 18.84 -12.72
N LYS A 34 -9.13 17.96 -11.74
CA LYS A 34 -8.58 18.18 -10.40
C LYS A 34 -7.10 18.45 -10.62
N ASP A 35 -6.70 19.68 -10.33
CA ASP A 35 -5.31 20.07 -10.28
C ASP A 35 -4.74 19.38 -9.02
N VAL A 36 -4.32 18.12 -9.15
CA VAL A 36 -3.73 17.33 -8.05
C VAL A 36 -2.27 17.75 -7.90
N SER A 37 -2.07 18.98 -7.47
CA SER A 37 -0.78 19.53 -7.10
C SER A 37 -0.43 19.30 -5.62
N SER A 38 -1.26 18.60 -4.84
CA SER A 38 -0.95 18.28 -3.44
C SER A 38 -0.61 16.80 -3.25
N PHE A 39 0.58 16.60 -2.71
CA PHE A 39 1.04 15.37 -2.08
C PHE A 39 0.12 15.06 -0.89
N PHE A 40 -0.99 14.36 -1.14
CA PHE A 40 -2.03 14.09 -0.15
C PHE A 40 -2.36 12.60 -0.12
N ILE A 41 -2.27 12.01 1.07
CA ILE A 41 -2.75 10.66 1.38
C ILE A 41 -4.12 10.79 2.05
N ASP A 42 -5.14 10.15 1.49
CA ASP A 42 -6.50 10.20 2.04
C ASP A 42 -6.60 9.40 3.34
N SER A 43 -6.69 10.11 4.47
CA SER A 43 -6.86 9.50 5.78
C SER A 43 -8.14 8.69 5.92
N THR A 44 -9.18 9.00 5.14
CA THR A 44 -10.44 8.26 5.11
C THR A 44 -10.24 6.90 4.46
N LEU A 45 -9.49 6.84 3.36
CA LEU A 45 -9.14 5.60 2.69
C LEU A 45 -8.28 4.71 3.58
N ALA A 46 -7.23 5.28 4.21
CA ALA A 46 -6.40 4.56 5.16
C ALA A 46 -7.23 3.99 6.33
N LYS A 47 -8.11 4.81 6.91
CA LYS A 47 -9.00 4.37 8.00
C LYS A 47 -9.94 3.25 7.56
N LYS A 48 -10.52 3.34 6.36
CA LYS A 48 -11.38 2.28 5.78
C LYS A 48 -10.63 0.95 5.74
N HIS A 49 -9.44 0.92 5.13
CA HIS A 49 -8.66 -0.30 4.99
C HIS A 49 -8.30 -0.90 6.35
N LEU A 50 -7.80 -0.09 7.27
CA LEU A 50 -7.41 -0.54 8.61
C LEU A 50 -8.59 -1.19 9.34
N TYR A 51 -9.73 -0.51 9.39
CA TYR A 51 -10.90 -0.99 10.14
C TYR A 51 -11.52 -2.24 9.51
N ILE A 52 -11.43 -2.42 8.19
CA ILE A 52 -11.88 -3.66 7.53
C ILE A 52 -10.92 -4.81 7.84
N LEU A 53 -9.62 -4.59 7.64
CA LEU A 53 -8.61 -5.64 7.82
C LEU A 53 -8.53 -6.09 9.27
N ALA A 54 -8.64 -5.18 10.24
CA ALA A 54 -8.60 -5.45 11.67
C ALA A 54 -9.98 -5.68 12.30
N SER A 55 -11.00 -5.99 11.52
CA SER A 55 -12.33 -6.31 12.07
C SER A 55 -12.42 -7.76 12.54
N ASP A 56 -13.27 -8.02 13.54
CA ASP A 56 -13.63 -9.37 13.98
C ASP A 56 -14.09 -10.28 12.84
N GLU A 57 -14.67 -9.72 11.77
CA GLU A 57 -15.09 -10.46 10.58
C GLU A 57 -13.91 -11.18 9.91
N MET A 58 -12.69 -10.67 10.07
CA MET A 58 -11.44 -11.25 9.57
C MET A 58 -10.84 -12.30 10.50
N GLU A 59 -11.45 -12.55 11.67
CA GLU A 59 -11.12 -13.64 12.61
C GLU A 59 -9.61 -13.70 12.96
N GLY A 60 -8.96 -12.54 13.04
CA GLY A 60 -7.53 -12.41 13.33
C GLY A 60 -6.58 -12.99 12.28
N ARG A 61 -7.08 -13.29 11.07
CA ARG A 61 -6.29 -13.59 9.87
C ARG A 61 -5.19 -14.64 10.03
N LYS A 62 -5.39 -15.68 10.83
CA LYS A 62 -4.39 -16.74 10.93
C LYS A 62 -4.22 -17.51 9.62
N THR A 63 -3.00 -17.69 9.16
CA THR A 63 -2.69 -18.49 7.96
C THR A 63 -3.34 -19.87 8.02
N GLY A 64 -4.04 -20.25 6.95
CA GLY A 64 -4.79 -21.52 6.85
C GLY A 64 -6.21 -21.49 7.41
N THR A 65 -6.72 -20.34 7.84
CA THR A 65 -8.10 -20.19 8.38
C THR A 65 -9.06 -19.47 7.42
N PRO A 66 -10.39 -19.47 7.67
CA PRO A 66 -11.32 -18.66 6.88
C PRO A 66 -11.02 -17.14 6.94
N GLY A 67 -10.55 -16.64 8.08
CA GLY A 67 -10.21 -15.23 8.29
C GLY A 67 -9.16 -14.69 7.30
N ILE A 68 -8.05 -15.41 7.13
CA ILE A 68 -7.00 -15.02 6.16
C ILE A 68 -7.54 -15.02 4.72
N GLU A 69 -8.46 -15.93 4.38
CA GLU A 69 -9.06 -15.98 3.04
C GLU A 69 -10.00 -14.79 2.78
N LYS A 70 -10.74 -14.34 3.79
CA LYS A 70 -11.55 -13.10 3.70
C LYS A 70 -10.64 -11.89 3.46
N ALA A 71 -9.54 -11.78 4.20
CA ALA A 71 -8.55 -10.71 4.01
C ALA A 71 -7.88 -10.78 2.63
N ALA A 72 -7.50 -11.97 2.16
CA ALA A 72 -6.94 -12.17 0.82
C ALA A 72 -7.87 -11.68 -0.30
N LYS A 73 -9.16 -12.05 -0.23
CA LYS A 73 -10.19 -11.58 -1.17
C LYS A 73 -10.36 -10.07 -1.12
N TYR A 74 -10.32 -9.49 0.08
CA TYR A 74 -10.41 -8.04 0.24
C TYR A 74 -9.25 -7.33 -0.48
N ILE A 75 -8.01 -7.74 -0.21
CA ILE A 75 -6.80 -7.17 -0.82
C ILE A 75 -6.80 -7.35 -2.34
N GLU A 76 -7.14 -8.56 -2.82
CA GLU A 76 -7.27 -8.87 -4.26
C GLU A 76 -8.27 -7.94 -4.96
N ASN A 77 -9.43 -7.72 -4.34
CA ASN A 77 -10.45 -6.83 -4.90
C ASN A 77 -9.98 -5.37 -4.90
N GLU A 78 -9.30 -4.90 -3.86
CA GLU A 78 -8.75 -3.54 -3.84
C GLU A 78 -7.66 -3.36 -4.91
N PHE A 79 -6.73 -4.31 -5.08
CA PHE A 79 -5.75 -4.30 -6.18
C PHE A 79 -6.41 -4.28 -7.57
N LYS A 80 -7.48 -5.05 -7.76
CA LYS A 80 -8.28 -5.04 -8.99
C LYS A 80 -8.97 -3.69 -9.21
N ASN A 81 -9.55 -3.10 -8.16
CA ASN A 81 -10.23 -1.80 -8.24
C ASN A 81 -9.26 -0.65 -8.56
N ILE A 82 -8.04 -0.69 -8.00
CA ILE A 82 -6.96 0.24 -8.32
C ILE A 82 -6.50 0.07 -9.79
N GLY A 83 -6.71 -1.11 -10.37
CA GLY A 83 -6.31 -1.42 -11.74
C GLY A 83 -4.82 -1.77 -11.84
N LEU A 84 -4.32 -2.52 -10.86
CA LEU A 84 -3.03 -3.21 -10.92
C LEU A 84 -3.15 -4.46 -11.80
N THR A 85 -2.05 -4.90 -12.40
CA THR A 85 -1.97 -6.18 -13.13
C THR A 85 -1.51 -7.31 -12.22
N THR A 86 -1.62 -8.56 -12.68
CA THR A 86 -1.07 -9.72 -11.96
C THR A 86 0.44 -9.79 -12.14
N PHE A 87 1.12 -10.48 -11.23
CA PHE A 87 2.55 -10.74 -11.32
C PHE A 87 2.88 -11.73 -12.43
N GLU A 88 4.08 -11.63 -13.00
CA GLU A 88 4.51 -12.46 -14.13
C GLU A 88 4.37 -13.96 -13.80
N GLY A 89 3.82 -14.73 -14.74
CA GLY A 89 3.56 -16.16 -14.59
C GLY A 89 2.32 -16.52 -13.75
N LEU A 90 1.60 -15.53 -13.20
CA LEU A 90 0.36 -15.75 -12.45
C LEU A 90 -0.87 -15.34 -13.25
N ASN A 91 -1.90 -16.20 -13.21
CA ASN A 91 -3.22 -15.95 -13.82
C ASN A 91 -4.18 -15.18 -12.90
N SER A 92 -3.75 -14.85 -11.69
CA SER A 92 -4.52 -14.11 -10.67
C SER A 92 -3.57 -13.29 -9.80
N TYR A 93 -4.09 -12.53 -8.85
CA TYR A 93 -3.27 -11.83 -7.85
C TYR A 93 -2.65 -12.80 -6.82
N ARG A 94 -2.92 -14.10 -6.90
CA ARG A 94 -2.51 -15.10 -5.90
C ARG A 94 -1.29 -15.88 -6.36
N GLN A 95 -0.21 -15.81 -5.60
CA GLN A 95 0.87 -16.78 -5.63
C GLN A 95 0.58 -17.87 -4.60
N THR A 96 -0.18 -18.88 -5.02
CA THR A 96 -0.61 -19.99 -4.14
C THR A 96 0.52 -21.00 -3.95
N PHE A 97 0.74 -21.43 -2.71
CA PHE A 97 1.70 -22.47 -2.37
C PHE A 97 1.25 -23.27 -1.16
N THR A 98 1.86 -24.45 -0.98
CA THR A 98 1.60 -25.36 0.14
C THR A 98 2.88 -25.56 0.94
N PHE A 99 2.77 -25.60 2.27
CA PHE A 99 3.89 -25.83 3.17
C PHE A 99 3.48 -26.62 4.41
N THR A 100 4.41 -27.38 4.98
CA THR A 100 4.21 -28.10 6.24
C THR A 100 4.34 -27.15 7.43
N ASN A 101 3.29 -27.04 8.24
CA ASN A 101 3.34 -26.34 9.52
C ASN A 101 4.30 -27.07 10.48
N ARG A 102 5.31 -26.35 10.97
CA ARG A 102 6.36 -26.94 11.83
C ARG A 102 5.84 -27.50 13.15
N ARG A 103 4.78 -26.91 13.71
CA ARG A 103 4.22 -27.25 15.03
C ARG A 103 3.25 -28.43 14.96
N ILE A 104 2.29 -28.39 14.05
CA ILE A 104 1.23 -29.41 13.94
C ILE A 104 1.52 -30.50 12.90
N LYS A 105 2.56 -30.34 12.06
CA LYS A 105 2.95 -31.28 11.00
C LYS A 105 1.90 -31.53 9.91
N GLU A 106 1.00 -30.56 9.72
CA GLU A 106 -0.02 -30.59 8.66
C GLU A 106 0.36 -29.66 7.51
N GLU A 107 -0.07 -30.01 6.30
CA GLU A 107 0.07 -29.16 5.12
C GLU A 107 -0.96 -28.03 5.16
N ILE A 108 -0.49 -26.80 4.94
CA ILE A 108 -1.32 -25.61 4.81
C ILE A 108 -1.12 -25.04 3.41
N THR A 109 -2.22 -24.82 2.70
CA THR A 109 -2.22 -24.06 1.45
C THR A 109 -2.62 -22.63 1.73
N SER A 110 -1.81 -21.68 1.27
CA SER A 110 -2.08 -20.24 1.37
C SER A 110 -1.56 -19.52 0.12
N ALA A 111 -1.68 -18.20 0.07
CA ALA A 111 -1.21 -17.43 -1.07
C ALA A 111 -0.65 -16.08 -0.64
N ASN A 112 0.45 -15.64 -1.25
CA ASN A 112 0.77 -14.22 -1.26
C ASN A 112 -0.19 -13.51 -2.23
N ILE A 113 -0.59 -12.27 -1.91
CA ILE A 113 -1.41 -11.44 -2.78
C ILE A 113 -0.53 -10.37 -3.41
N ILE A 114 -0.41 -10.38 -4.74
CA ILE A 114 0.59 -9.60 -5.49
C ILE A 114 -0.10 -8.82 -6.61
N GLY A 115 -0.01 -7.50 -6.56
CA GLY A 115 -0.42 -6.58 -7.62
C GLY A 115 0.78 -5.83 -8.20
N VAL A 116 0.75 -5.57 -9.51
CA VAL A 116 1.85 -4.92 -10.24
C VAL A 116 1.39 -3.62 -10.88
N LEU A 117 2.21 -2.58 -10.75
CA LEU A 117 2.13 -1.35 -11.54
C LEU A 117 3.37 -1.27 -12.43
N GLU A 118 3.20 -1.51 -13.73
CA GLU A 118 4.31 -1.51 -14.69
C GLU A 118 5.04 -0.16 -14.71
N GLY A 119 6.37 -0.22 -14.78
CA GLY A 119 7.25 0.93 -14.95
C GLY A 119 7.22 1.48 -16.37
N LYS A 120 7.69 2.72 -16.52
CA LYS A 120 7.82 3.37 -17.82
C LYS A 120 9.17 3.07 -18.46
N SER A 121 10.21 3.84 -18.13
CA SER A 121 11.53 3.69 -18.78
C SER A 121 12.39 2.54 -18.22
N LYS A 122 12.10 2.05 -17.00
CA LYS A 122 12.88 1.03 -16.29
C LYS A 122 12.01 -0.15 -15.83
N LYS A 123 11.15 -0.66 -16.72
CA LYS A 123 10.16 -1.69 -16.37
C LYS A 123 10.74 -3.02 -15.86
N ASP A 124 11.99 -3.34 -16.20
CA ASP A 124 12.69 -4.55 -15.74
C ASP A 124 13.42 -4.35 -14.39
N GLU A 125 13.35 -3.15 -13.81
CA GLU A 125 13.82 -2.84 -12.46
C GLU A 125 12.62 -2.82 -11.50
N PHE A 126 12.66 -3.63 -10.46
CA PHE A 126 11.55 -3.86 -9.54
C PHE A 126 11.78 -3.19 -8.18
N VAL A 127 10.74 -2.50 -7.69
CA VAL A 127 10.65 -2.04 -6.31
C VAL A 127 9.47 -2.74 -5.65
N ILE A 128 9.73 -3.49 -4.59
CA ILE A 128 8.67 -4.16 -3.82
C ILE A 128 8.21 -3.22 -2.70
N ILE A 129 6.89 -3.11 -2.54
CA ILE A 129 6.24 -2.47 -1.39
C ILE A 129 5.40 -3.56 -0.71
N SER A 130 5.72 -3.91 0.53
CA SER A 130 5.17 -5.09 1.18
C SER A 130 4.78 -4.89 2.64
N ALA A 131 3.92 -5.79 3.10
CA ALA A 131 3.50 -6.00 4.48
C ALA A 131 2.99 -7.44 4.61
N HIS A 132 2.91 -7.99 5.82
CA HIS A 132 2.20 -9.26 6.00
C HIS A 132 0.73 -9.02 6.34
N TYR A 133 -0.15 -9.90 5.88
CA TYR A 133 -1.58 -9.78 6.14
C TYR A 133 -2.14 -10.87 7.04
N ASP A 134 -1.30 -11.83 7.47
CA ASP A 134 -1.64 -12.76 8.54
C ASP A 134 -1.43 -12.17 9.93
N HIS A 135 -2.13 -12.75 10.90
CA HIS A 135 -1.86 -12.54 12.33
C HIS A 135 -2.23 -13.82 13.11
N LEU A 136 -2.42 -13.73 14.43
CA LEU A 136 -2.51 -14.87 15.33
C LEU A 136 -3.85 -15.63 15.32
N GLY A 137 -4.92 -15.02 14.82
CA GLY A 137 -6.26 -15.61 14.75
C GLY A 137 -7.00 -15.63 16.07
N ILE A 138 -7.77 -16.70 16.31
CA ILE A 138 -8.55 -16.87 17.54
C ILE A 138 -7.75 -17.69 18.55
N ILE A 139 -7.44 -17.10 19.71
CA ILE A 139 -6.76 -17.76 20.83
C ILE A 139 -7.62 -17.58 22.09
N LYS A 140 -8.23 -18.68 22.55
CA LYS A 140 -8.99 -18.70 23.80
C LYS A 140 -8.06 -18.89 24.98
N LYS A 141 -8.04 -17.93 25.90
CA LYS A 141 -7.35 -18.04 27.20
C LYS A 141 -8.38 -17.91 28.33
N GLU A 142 -8.20 -18.67 29.40
CA GLU A 142 -9.08 -18.59 30.57
C GLU A 142 -9.05 -17.18 31.17
N GLY A 143 -10.22 -16.62 31.48
CA GLY A 143 -10.36 -15.27 32.03
C GLY A 143 -10.22 -14.12 31.01
N GLN A 144 -9.93 -14.40 29.74
CA GLN A 144 -9.89 -13.39 28.68
C GLN A 144 -11.28 -13.21 28.06
N LEU A 145 -11.77 -11.98 28.00
CA LEU A 145 -13.09 -11.66 27.44
C LEU A 145 -13.11 -11.77 25.91
N ASP A 146 -12.12 -11.16 25.27
CA ASP A 146 -11.94 -11.23 23.83
C ASP A 146 -10.97 -12.37 23.47
N SER A 147 -11.26 -13.12 22.41
CA SER A 147 -10.40 -14.21 21.93
C SER A 147 -9.89 -13.99 20.52
N ILE A 148 -10.31 -12.92 19.85
CA ILE A 148 -9.87 -12.59 18.50
C ILE A 148 -8.66 -11.69 18.63
N TYR A 149 -7.57 -12.06 17.96
CA TYR A 149 -6.37 -11.25 17.91
C TYR A 149 -6.44 -10.55 16.56
N ASN A 150 -7.00 -9.35 16.54
CA ASN A 150 -7.29 -8.65 15.29
C ASN A 150 -6.04 -8.07 14.61
N GLY A 151 -4.92 -7.91 15.32
CA GLY A 151 -3.64 -7.52 14.71
C GLY A 151 -3.75 -6.21 13.95
N ALA A 152 -4.33 -5.19 14.58
CA ALA A 152 -4.56 -3.91 13.94
C ALA A 152 -3.26 -3.21 13.61
N ASN A 153 -2.33 -3.14 14.58
CA ASN A 153 -0.99 -2.65 14.34
C ASN A 153 -0.19 -3.70 13.58
N ASP A 154 -0.34 -4.97 13.95
CA ASP A 154 0.45 -6.12 13.51
C ASP A 154 -0.37 -7.14 12.68
N ASP A 155 -0.46 -7.03 11.36
CA ASP A 155 0.05 -5.93 10.53
C ASP A 155 -1.00 -5.38 9.55
N ALA A 156 -2.24 -5.25 10.02
CA ALA A 156 -3.28 -4.55 9.24
C ALA A 156 -2.86 -3.09 8.92
N SER A 157 -2.03 -2.46 9.75
CA SER A 157 -1.48 -1.13 9.52
C SER A 157 -0.50 -1.08 8.34
N GLY A 158 0.41 -2.05 8.21
CA GLY A 158 1.30 -2.19 7.06
C GLY A 158 0.54 -2.50 5.78
N VAL A 159 -0.42 -3.42 5.81
CA VAL A 159 -1.25 -3.74 4.63
C VAL A 159 -2.08 -2.53 4.20
N THR A 160 -2.57 -1.74 5.15
CA THR A 160 -3.21 -0.44 4.87
C THR A 160 -2.27 0.48 4.09
N ALA A 161 -0.99 0.56 4.48
CA ALA A 161 0.00 1.33 3.74
C ALA A 161 0.22 0.81 2.33
N VAL A 162 0.31 -0.51 2.14
CA VAL A 162 0.46 -1.13 0.80
C VAL A 162 -0.69 -0.72 -0.12
N LEU A 163 -1.94 -0.83 0.34
CA LEU A 163 -3.13 -0.48 -0.44
C LEU A 163 -3.18 1.02 -0.79
N VAL A 164 -2.88 1.87 0.19
CA VAL A 164 -2.88 3.33 0.01
C VAL A 164 -1.74 3.80 -0.91
N LEU A 165 -0.54 3.21 -0.78
CA LEU A 165 0.58 3.50 -1.67
C LEU A 165 0.29 3.02 -3.10
N ALA A 166 -0.39 1.88 -3.27
CA ALA A 166 -0.83 1.42 -4.58
C ALA A 166 -1.77 2.41 -5.27
N ASP A 167 -2.80 2.88 -4.57
CA ASP A 167 -3.71 3.91 -5.08
C ASP A 167 -2.98 5.23 -5.40
N TYR A 168 -2.10 5.66 -4.50
CA TYR A 168 -1.30 6.87 -4.67
C TYR A 168 -0.41 6.80 -5.92
N PHE A 169 0.39 5.74 -6.08
CA PHE A 169 1.31 5.63 -7.22
C PHE A 169 0.59 5.38 -8.53
N LYS A 170 -0.54 4.65 -8.52
CA LYS A 170 -1.41 4.52 -9.69
C LYS A 170 -1.93 5.88 -10.15
N THR A 171 -2.40 6.71 -9.21
CA THR A 171 -2.91 8.06 -9.49
C THR A 171 -1.80 9.01 -9.94
N LYS A 172 -0.64 8.96 -9.27
CA LYS A 172 0.51 9.80 -9.59
C LYS A 172 1.10 9.47 -10.97
N ASN A 173 1.07 8.18 -11.34
CA ASN A 173 1.48 7.64 -12.63
C ASN A 173 2.82 8.23 -13.13
N ASN A 174 3.85 8.19 -12.29
CA ASN A 174 5.18 8.72 -12.58
C ASN A 174 6.31 7.79 -12.15
N ASN A 175 6.00 6.51 -11.94
CA ASN A 175 6.99 5.47 -11.65
C ASN A 175 7.74 5.11 -12.94
N GLU A 176 9.08 5.20 -12.89
CA GLU A 176 9.92 4.73 -13.99
C GLU A 176 10.22 3.23 -13.85
N ARG A 177 10.35 2.78 -12.60
CA ARG A 177 10.47 1.36 -12.22
C ARG A 177 9.12 0.70 -12.08
N THR A 178 9.08 -0.62 -12.25
CA THR A 178 7.90 -1.42 -11.96
C THR A 178 7.74 -1.56 -10.44
N LEU A 179 6.54 -1.27 -9.93
CA LEU A 179 6.21 -1.42 -8.52
C LEU A 179 5.44 -2.72 -8.32
N ILE A 180 5.87 -3.51 -7.35
CA ILE A 180 5.22 -4.76 -6.96
C ILE A 180 4.69 -4.58 -5.55
N PHE A 181 3.37 -4.57 -5.41
CA PHE A 181 2.68 -4.48 -4.13
C PHE A 181 2.38 -5.90 -3.64
N VAL A 182 2.88 -6.25 -2.45
CA VAL A 182 2.76 -7.62 -1.94
C VAL A 182 2.19 -7.63 -0.52
N ALA A 183 1.13 -8.40 -0.32
CA ALA A 183 0.70 -8.83 1.01
C ALA A 183 1.17 -10.28 1.24
N PHE A 184 2.13 -10.46 2.14
CA PHE A 184 2.69 -11.78 2.48
C PHE A 184 1.84 -12.52 3.51
N THR A 185 1.76 -13.84 3.39
CA THR A 185 1.09 -14.71 4.38
C THR A 185 2.12 -15.57 5.12
N GLY A 186 1.83 -15.93 6.36
CA GLY A 186 2.64 -16.82 7.17
C GLY A 186 3.93 -16.18 7.67
N GLU A 187 3.95 -14.86 7.84
CA GLU A 187 5.04 -14.14 8.52
C GLU A 187 5.18 -14.70 9.95
N GLU A 188 4.06 -14.78 10.67
CA GLU A 188 3.93 -15.22 12.06
C GLU A 188 4.31 -16.71 12.27
N MET A 189 4.48 -17.41 11.15
CA MET A 189 4.88 -18.80 11.07
C MET A 189 6.35 -18.98 10.66
N GLY A 190 7.10 -17.88 10.57
CA GLY A 190 8.51 -17.83 10.22
C GLY A 190 8.77 -17.42 8.76
N LEU A 191 8.21 -16.27 8.34
CA LEU A 191 8.47 -15.63 7.04
C LEU A 191 8.15 -16.53 5.83
N ILE A 192 7.10 -17.35 5.94
CA ILE A 192 6.83 -18.41 4.95
C ILE A 192 6.52 -17.80 3.57
N GLY A 193 5.65 -16.80 3.52
CA GLY A 193 5.22 -16.15 2.29
C GLY A 193 6.34 -15.40 1.59
N SER A 194 7.08 -14.55 2.29
CA SER A 194 8.22 -13.82 1.72
C SER A 194 9.38 -14.74 1.33
N THR A 195 9.64 -15.80 2.10
CA THR A 195 10.61 -16.83 1.72
C THR A 195 10.18 -17.55 0.46
N HIS A 196 8.89 -17.89 0.32
CA HIS A 196 8.38 -18.51 -0.90
C HIS A 196 8.49 -17.56 -2.10
N PHE A 197 8.11 -16.29 -1.94
CA PHE A 197 8.24 -15.28 -2.98
C PHE A 197 9.67 -15.16 -3.49
N GLY A 198 10.66 -15.18 -2.60
CA GLY A 198 12.08 -15.12 -2.96
C GLY A 198 12.62 -16.37 -3.67
N LYS A 199 11.88 -17.48 -3.74
CA LYS A 199 12.34 -18.69 -4.43
C LYS A 199 12.25 -18.50 -5.94
N GLY A 200 13.41 -18.55 -6.60
CA GLY A 200 13.49 -18.54 -8.07
C GLY A 200 13.38 -17.16 -8.71
N ILE A 201 13.32 -16.08 -7.92
CA ILE A 201 13.42 -14.73 -8.48
C ILE A 201 14.86 -14.42 -8.91
N ASP A 202 14.98 -13.64 -9.98
CA ASP A 202 16.26 -13.01 -10.32
C ASP A 202 16.45 -11.77 -9.43
N ALA A 203 17.13 -11.98 -8.29
CA ALA A 203 17.34 -10.95 -7.29
C ALA A 203 18.08 -9.71 -7.81
N SER A 204 18.77 -9.78 -8.96
CA SER A 204 19.46 -8.64 -9.56
C SER A 204 18.50 -7.59 -10.14
N LYS A 205 17.27 -8.00 -10.50
CA LYS A 205 16.21 -7.10 -10.99
C LYS A 205 15.50 -6.34 -9.87
N PHE A 206 15.59 -6.83 -8.63
CA PHE A 206 14.95 -6.20 -7.48
C PHE A 206 15.86 -5.13 -6.89
N ILE A 207 15.51 -3.88 -7.15
CA ILE A 207 16.30 -2.69 -6.80
C ILE A 207 16.08 -2.27 -5.36
N ALA A 208 14.89 -2.48 -4.80
CA ALA A 208 14.59 -2.16 -3.41
C ALA A 208 13.39 -2.95 -2.87
N GLY A 209 13.41 -3.22 -1.57
CA GLY A 209 12.26 -3.71 -0.79
C GLY A 209 11.87 -2.69 0.28
N ILE A 210 10.64 -2.21 0.23
CA ILE A 210 10.02 -1.29 1.17
C ILE A 210 9.00 -2.10 1.96
N ASN A 211 9.39 -2.65 3.10
CA ASN A 211 8.47 -3.36 3.98
C ASN A 211 7.89 -2.40 5.03
N LEU A 212 6.61 -2.55 5.34
CA LEU A 212 5.89 -1.73 6.31
C LEU A 212 5.39 -2.67 7.40
N GLU A 213 5.65 -2.35 8.66
CA GLU A 213 5.23 -3.16 9.79
C GLU A 213 4.92 -2.26 10.99
N MET A 214 3.73 -2.43 11.57
CA MET A 214 3.36 -1.77 12.83
C MET A 214 3.57 -0.25 12.82
N ILE A 215 2.90 0.44 11.89
CA ILE A 215 3.03 1.89 11.66
C ILE A 215 1.93 2.71 12.37
N GLY A 216 1.25 2.12 13.36
CA GLY A 216 0.08 2.68 14.02
C GLY A 216 0.33 3.45 15.31
N LYS A 217 1.52 3.32 15.91
CA LYS A 217 1.83 3.87 17.25
C LYS A 217 2.82 5.02 17.20
N THR A 218 2.78 5.89 18.21
CA THR A 218 3.68 7.05 18.26
C THR A 218 5.12 6.57 18.52
N PRO A 219 6.09 6.91 17.65
CA PRO A 219 7.47 6.49 17.82
C PRO A 219 8.14 7.07 19.06
N SER A 220 9.15 6.36 19.56
CA SER A 220 9.99 6.79 20.69
C SER A 220 10.77 8.07 20.41
N PHE A 221 11.08 8.34 19.13
CA PHE A 221 11.70 9.59 18.68
C PHE A 221 10.74 10.79 18.61
N GLY A 222 9.45 10.58 18.87
CA GLY A 222 8.42 11.61 18.85
C GLY A 222 7.59 11.65 17.56
N PRO A 223 6.67 12.63 17.44
CA PRO A 223 5.76 12.74 16.30
C PRO A 223 6.51 13.04 14.99
N ASN A 224 5.90 12.68 13.85
CA ASN A 224 6.49 12.83 12.51
C ASN A 224 7.84 12.12 12.34
N THR A 225 8.01 10.99 13.01
CA THR A 225 9.21 10.16 12.86
C THR A 225 8.82 8.72 12.53
N ALA A 226 9.74 7.99 11.90
CA ALA A 226 9.68 6.55 11.79
C ALA A 226 11.11 6.02 11.98
N TRP A 227 11.24 4.73 12.22
CA TRP A 227 12.52 4.05 12.22
C TRP A 227 12.59 2.97 11.14
N LEU A 228 13.80 2.68 10.69
CA LEU A 228 14.10 1.72 9.63
C LEU A 228 15.03 0.63 10.16
N THR A 229 14.62 -0.64 10.01
CA THR A 229 15.52 -1.76 10.33
C THR A 229 16.68 -1.82 9.34
N GLY A 230 17.86 -2.22 9.82
CA GLY A 230 19.03 -2.44 8.95
C GLY A 230 19.53 -1.19 8.23
N PHE A 231 19.30 0.00 8.80
CA PHE A 231 19.62 1.31 8.20
C PHE A 231 21.05 1.36 7.63
N GLU A 232 22.03 0.79 8.32
CA GLU A 232 23.45 0.82 7.97
C GLU A 232 23.86 -0.27 6.95
N ARG A 233 22.93 -1.15 6.54
CA ARG A 233 23.23 -2.27 5.64
C ARG A 233 23.20 -1.89 4.16
N SER A 234 22.68 -0.71 3.83
CA SER A 234 22.80 -0.06 2.53
C SER A 234 22.62 1.44 2.66
N ASP A 235 22.91 2.21 1.61
CA ASP A 235 22.59 3.65 1.55
C ASP A 235 21.09 3.96 1.39
N PHE A 236 20.21 2.95 1.47
CA PHE A 236 18.76 3.12 1.32
C PHE A 236 18.23 4.17 2.31
N GLY A 237 18.55 4.04 3.59
CA GLY A 237 18.08 4.95 4.63
C GLY A 237 18.52 6.41 4.40
N GLU A 238 19.75 6.61 3.92
CA GLU A 238 20.30 7.92 3.59
C GLU A 238 19.57 8.56 2.39
N ILE A 239 19.25 7.77 1.35
CA ILE A 239 18.43 8.22 0.22
C ILE A 239 17.06 8.69 0.72
N ILE A 240 16.43 7.94 1.63
CA ILE A 240 15.14 8.34 2.22
C ILE A 240 15.27 9.66 2.98
N GLN A 241 16.28 9.78 3.86
CA GLN A 241 16.52 11.02 4.62
C GLN A 241 16.72 12.23 3.71
N LYS A 242 17.52 12.10 2.65
CA LYS A 242 17.73 13.14 1.63
C LYS A 242 16.41 13.58 0.99
N ASN A 243 15.53 12.64 0.64
CA ASN A 243 14.25 12.92 0.02
C ASN A 243 13.22 13.56 0.98
N LEU A 244 13.39 13.37 2.28
CA LEU A 244 12.52 13.93 3.33
C LEU A 244 12.92 15.34 3.79
N VAL A 245 14.07 15.88 3.35
CA VAL A 245 14.48 17.25 3.69
C VAL A 245 13.38 18.26 3.34
N GLY A 246 13.00 19.08 4.31
CA GLY A 246 11.96 20.11 4.15
C GLY A 246 10.52 19.62 4.30
N THR A 247 10.28 18.31 4.50
CA THR A 247 8.93 17.77 4.74
C THR A 247 8.46 17.92 6.19
N GLY A 248 9.39 18.11 7.14
CA GLY A 248 9.10 18.06 8.57
C GLY A 248 8.99 16.63 9.14
N TYR A 249 9.21 15.60 8.32
CA TYR A 249 9.27 14.21 8.74
C TYR A 249 10.73 13.71 8.78
N GLN A 250 11.06 12.85 9.74
CA GLN A 250 12.42 12.31 9.89
C GLN A 250 12.40 10.77 9.96
N LEU A 251 13.42 10.16 9.38
CA LEU A 251 13.67 8.72 9.47
C LEU A 251 14.92 8.48 10.32
N PHE A 252 14.83 7.57 11.28
CA PHE A 252 15.94 7.16 12.14
C PHE A 252 16.30 5.68 11.91
N PRO A 253 17.51 5.25 12.29
CA PRO A 253 17.79 3.83 12.49
C PRO A 253 16.89 3.22 13.56
N ASP A 254 16.64 1.91 13.47
CA ASP A 254 15.99 1.11 14.51
C ASP A 254 16.69 1.32 15.88
N PRO A 255 15.99 1.86 16.91
CA PRO A 255 16.58 2.06 18.23
C PRO A 255 16.61 0.78 19.08
N TYR A 256 15.95 -0.30 18.65
CA TYR A 256 15.72 -1.52 19.42
C TYR A 256 16.70 -2.63 19.08
N ASN A 257 17.99 -2.30 19.04
CA ASN A 257 19.08 -3.19 18.59
C ASN A 257 19.09 -4.59 19.25
N ASN A 258 18.65 -4.70 20.52
CA ASN A 258 18.60 -5.96 21.25
C ASN A 258 17.52 -6.95 20.73
N PHE A 259 16.55 -6.46 19.96
CA PHE A 259 15.45 -7.27 19.44
C PHE A 259 15.74 -7.88 18.07
N ASN A 260 16.82 -7.44 17.41
CA ASN A 260 17.26 -7.95 16.11
C ASN A 260 16.16 -7.88 15.03
N LEU A 261 15.40 -6.78 15.00
CA LEU A 261 14.15 -6.66 14.22
C LEU A 261 14.36 -6.81 12.71
N PHE A 262 15.52 -6.43 12.20
CA PHE A 262 15.85 -6.58 10.76
C PHE A 262 15.67 -8.02 10.22
N PHE A 263 15.81 -9.04 11.07
CA PHE A 263 15.67 -10.45 10.67
C PHE A 263 14.31 -11.07 11.06
N ARG A 264 13.42 -10.29 11.65
CA ARG A 264 12.14 -10.73 12.22
C ARG A 264 10.92 -10.29 11.41
N SER A 265 11.14 -9.93 10.15
CA SER A 265 10.11 -9.44 9.24
C SER A 265 10.42 -9.86 7.80
N ASP A 266 9.44 -9.71 6.92
CA ASP A 266 9.49 -10.18 5.54
C ASP A 266 10.61 -9.55 4.71
N ASN A 267 11.08 -8.36 5.09
CA ASN A 267 12.22 -7.71 4.45
C ASN A 267 13.45 -8.63 4.41
N ALA A 268 13.65 -9.42 5.47
CA ALA A 268 14.79 -10.29 5.66
C ALA A 268 14.91 -11.38 4.59
N SER A 269 13.78 -11.88 4.08
CA SER A 269 13.75 -12.91 3.03
C SER A 269 14.40 -12.41 1.74
N LEU A 270 14.12 -11.16 1.35
CA LEU A 270 14.74 -10.52 0.18
C LEU A 270 16.16 -10.03 0.48
N ALA A 271 16.41 -9.53 1.69
CA ALA A 271 17.73 -9.08 2.09
C ALA A 271 18.78 -10.21 2.07
N ARG A 272 18.39 -11.45 2.41
CA ARG A 272 19.23 -12.65 2.26
C ARG A 272 19.63 -12.95 0.81
N LEU A 273 18.90 -12.41 -0.17
CA LEU A 273 19.24 -12.48 -1.60
C LEU A 273 20.07 -11.26 -2.07
N GLY A 274 20.46 -10.39 -1.14
CA GLY A 274 21.23 -9.17 -1.35
C GLY A 274 20.39 -7.95 -1.77
N VAL A 275 19.07 -8.07 -1.88
CA VAL A 275 18.18 -6.94 -2.21
C VAL A 275 18.21 -5.94 -1.04
N PRO A 276 18.34 -4.62 -1.29
CA PRO A 276 18.22 -3.64 -0.21
C PRO A 276 16.76 -3.53 0.23
N SER A 277 16.42 -4.36 1.20
CA SER A 277 15.07 -4.59 1.68
C SER A 277 15.02 -4.35 3.19
N HIS A 278 14.23 -3.36 3.60
CA HIS A 278 14.20 -2.83 4.96
C HIS A 278 12.76 -2.61 5.42
N THR A 279 12.53 -2.63 6.73
CA THR A 279 11.21 -2.42 7.33
C THR A 279 11.11 -1.04 7.95
N PHE A 280 10.11 -0.27 7.54
CA PHE A 280 9.67 0.94 8.23
C PHE A 280 8.69 0.58 9.34
N SER A 281 8.87 1.17 10.50
CA SER A 281 7.93 1.06 11.60
C SER A 281 7.90 2.34 12.43
N THR A 282 6.82 2.50 13.20
CA THR A 282 6.70 3.58 14.19
C THR A 282 6.55 3.04 15.61
N THR A 283 6.47 1.73 15.79
CA THR A 283 6.08 1.17 17.09
C THR A 283 7.22 1.20 18.10
N PRO A 284 6.97 1.63 19.35
CA PRO A 284 7.92 1.47 20.43
C PRO A 284 7.84 0.06 21.05
N ILE A 285 8.47 -0.91 20.36
CA ILE A 285 8.29 -2.35 20.62
C ILE A 285 8.67 -2.80 22.04
N ASP A 286 9.56 -2.06 22.71
CA ASP A 286 10.04 -2.35 24.05
C ASP A 286 9.01 -2.03 25.15
N VAL A 287 8.03 -1.17 24.85
CA VAL A 287 6.99 -0.73 25.79
C VAL A 287 5.56 -0.92 25.27
N ASP A 288 5.40 -1.42 24.05
CA ASP A 288 4.11 -1.77 23.47
C ASP A 288 3.45 -2.93 24.25
N LYS A 289 2.30 -2.65 24.87
CA LYS A 289 1.55 -3.62 25.68
C LYS A 289 0.54 -4.41 24.87
N GLU A 290 0.17 -3.94 23.69
CA GLU A 290 -0.83 -4.57 22.83
C GLU A 290 -0.19 -5.51 21.81
N TYR A 291 1.14 -5.49 21.63
CA TYR A 291 1.84 -6.43 20.75
C TYR A 291 1.47 -7.89 21.06
N HIS A 292 1.00 -8.61 20.03
CA HIS A 292 0.49 -9.98 20.12
C HIS A 292 -0.61 -10.18 21.18
N GLN A 293 -1.45 -9.16 21.43
CA GLN A 293 -2.61 -9.24 22.31
C GLN A 293 -3.91 -9.04 21.54
N ALA A 294 -5.02 -9.56 22.08
CA ALA A 294 -6.35 -9.26 21.56
C ALA A 294 -6.72 -7.78 21.65
N SER A 295 -6.01 -7.00 22.47
CA SER A 295 -6.19 -5.54 22.52
C SER A 295 -5.49 -4.79 21.39
N ASP A 296 -4.80 -5.45 20.46
CA ASP A 296 -4.27 -4.81 19.25
C ASP A 296 -5.41 -4.48 18.26
N GLU A 297 -6.15 -3.43 18.60
CA GLU A 297 -7.38 -3.02 17.95
C GLU A 297 -7.20 -1.71 17.18
N ALA A 298 -7.96 -1.53 16.08
CA ALA A 298 -7.87 -0.33 15.24
C ALA A 298 -8.15 0.97 16.00
N THR A 299 -8.88 0.89 17.11
CA THR A 299 -9.17 2.02 18.01
C THR A 299 -7.99 2.41 18.91
N THR A 300 -6.99 1.55 19.07
CA THR A 300 -5.77 1.82 19.83
C THR A 300 -4.70 2.55 19.00
N LEU A 301 -4.88 2.63 17.68
CA LEU A 301 -3.91 3.22 16.77
C LEU A 301 -4.17 4.71 16.51
N ASN A 302 -3.10 5.43 16.19
CA ASN A 302 -3.16 6.82 15.81
C ASN A 302 -3.20 6.95 14.28
N MET A 303 -4.37 7.27 13.73
CA MET A 303 -4.54 7.46 12.29
C MET A 303 -3.67 8.57 11.70
N THR A 304 -3.32 9.61 12.46
CA THR A 304 -2.39 10.65 12.00
C THR A 304 -0.98 10.09 11.83
N VAL A 305 -0.53 9.23 12.74
CA VAL A 305 0.78 8.57 12.59
C VAL A 305 0.80 7.67 11.36
N ILE A 306 -0.23 6.85 11.15
CA ILE A 306 -0.36 5.98 9.97
C ILE A 306 -0.27 6.81 8.69
N THR A 307 -1.10 7.85 8.56
CA THR A 307 -1.19 8.62 7.31
C THR A 307 0.07 9.44 7.03
N GLN A 308 0.66 10.06 8.06
CA GLN A 308 1.92 10.78 7.92
C GLN A 308 3.08 9.84 7.59
N THR A 309 3.11 8.63 8.16
CA THR A 309 4.13 7.62 7.83
C THR A 309 4.00 7.17 6.38
N ILE A 310 2.78 6.83 5.92
CA ILE A 310 2.53 6.47 4.51
C ILE A 310 2.97 7.59 3.58
N GLN A 311 2.64 8.83 3.93
CA GLN A 311 3.05 10.01 3.18
C GLN A 311 4.58 10.11 3.13
N ALA A 312 5.26 10.01 4.27
CA ALA A 312 6.71 10.03 4.35
C ALA A 312 7.36 8.91 3.53
N VAL A 313 6.84 7.69 3.56
CA VAL A 313 7.32 6.58 2.72
C VAL A 313 7.16 6.90 1.23
N ALA A 314 6.00 7.41 0.81
CA ALA A 314 5.75 7.78 -0.58
C ALA A 314 6.73 8.85 -1.09
N LYS A 315 7.03 9.88 -0.28
CA LYS A 315 8.00 10.93 -0.65
C LYS A 315 9.43 10.44 -0.55
N GLY A 316 9.76 9.77 0.55
CA GLY A 316 11.07 9.28 0.87
C GLY A 316 11.61 8.32 -0.18
N THR A 317 10.74 7.53 -0.80
CA THR A 317 11.10 6.54 -1.83
C THR A 317 10.99 7.07 -3.26
N GLU A 318 10.60 8.35 -3.45
CA GLU A 318 10.27 8.92 -4.76
C GLU A 318 11.45 8.85 -5.75
N SER A 319 12.67 9.15 -5.31
CA SER A 319 13.83 9.11 -6.21
C SER A 319 14.21 7.69 -6.63
N ILE A 320 13.99 6.70 -5.76
CA ILE A 320 14.14 5.28 -6.09
C ILE A 320 13.07 4.89 -7.12
N ILE A 321 11.81 5.23 -6.90
CA ILE A 321 10.72 4.87 -7.81
C ILE A 321 10.87 5.52 -9.20
N LYS A 322 11.41 6.74 -9.26
CA LYS A 322 11.75 7.45 -10.50
C LYS A 322 13.06 7.01 -11.15
N GLY A 323 13.78 6.05 -10.56
CA GLY A 323 15.02 5.55 -11.12
C GLY A 323 16.20 6.51 -11.05
N ILE A 324 16.13 7.54 -10.20
CA ILE A 324 17.19 8.53 -9.99
C ILE A 324 18.26 7.95 -9.07
N ASP A 325 17.86 7.37 -7.94
CA ASP A 325 18.75 6.72 -6.98
C ASP A 325 18.56 5.19 -7.05
N THR A 326 19.65 4.43 -6.91
CA THR A 326 19.65 2.96 -6.81
C THR A 326 20.41 2.60 -5.54
N PRO A 327 19.72 2.07 -4.50
CA PRO A 327 20.40 1.76 -3.26
C PRO A 327 21.46 0.66 -3.44
N THR A 328 22.53 0.72 -2.65
CA THR A 328 23.55 -0.33 -2.62
C THR A 328 22.92 -1.65 -2.16
N ARG A 329 23.41 -2.76 -2.70
CA ARG A 329 22.99 -4.11 -2.26
C ARG A 329 23.28 -4.31 -0.78
N VAL A 330 22.42 -5.05 -0.09
CA VAL A 330 22.65 -5.42 1.31
C VAL A 330 23.66 -6.55 1.38
N VAL A 331 24.60 -6.45 2.33
CA VAL A 331 25.51 -7.53 2.72
C VAL A 331 25.02 -8.12 4.03
N ILE A 332 24.68 -9.41 4.02
CA ILE A 332 24.32 -10.16 5.22
C ILE A 332 25.55 -10.91 5.72
N GLU A 333 26.15 -10.40 6.79
CA GLU A 333 27.08 -11.18 7.61
C GLU A 333 26.26 -11.90 8.69
N GLU A 334 25.84 -13.14 8.43
CA GLU A 334 25.28 -13.98 9.49
C GLU A 334 26.43 -14.40 10.41
N LYS A 335 26.48 -13.85 11.63
CA LYS A 335 27.29 -14.46 12.69
C LYS A 335 26.67 -15.81 13.01
N LYS A 336 27.33 -16.88 12.54
CA LYS A 336 26.98 -18.27 12.86
C LYS A 336 27.05 -18.55 14.35
#